data_AF-A0A2V5LLD5-F1
#
_entry.id   AF-A0A2V5LLD5-F1
#
_cell.length_a   1.000
_cell.length_b   1.000
_cell.length_c   1.000
_cell.angle_alpha   90.00
_cell.angle_beta   90.00
_cell.angle_gamma   90.00
#
_symmetry.space_group_name_H-M   'P 1'
#
loop_
_entity.id
_entity.type
_entity.pdbx_description
1 polymer ?
#
loop_
_entity_poly.entity_id
_entity_poly.type
_entity_poly.pdbx_seq_one_letter_code
_entity_poly.pdbx_strand_id
1 'polypeptide(L)'
;FDSVCLIDSDSPTVPAENFAEAVELLSTSDDRIVLGPSDDGGYYLIGVKKPHRHLFEQVDWSTERVLNQTIQRATEIGLEVKLLPSGYDVDDADSLRRLRNQLLADKTSSDVAPYTREFLASFMERKKL
;
A
#
# COMPACT_ATOMS: atom_id res chain seq x y z
N PHE A 1 8.63 -20.74 -0.54
CA PHE A 1 7.66 -19.89 0.17
C PHE A 1 6.28 -20.28 -0.30
N ASP A 2 5.30 -20.35 0.60
CA ASP A 2 3.90 -20.73 0.26
C ASP A 2 3.08 -19.53 -0.24
N SER A 3 3.59 -18.32 0.00
CA SER A 3 3.07 -17.05 -0.50
C SER A 3 4.19 -16.01 -0.55
N VAL A 4 3.95 -14.93 -1.31
CA VAL A 4 4.85 -13.78 -1.45
C VAL A 4 4.00 -12.52 -1.41
N CYS A 5 4.48 -11.51 -0.67
CA CYS A 5 3.98 -10.14 -0.72
C CYS A 5 5.04 -9.22 -1.32
N LEU A 6 4.64 -8.39 -2.28
CA LEU A 6 5.39 -7.22 -2.73
C LEU A 6 4.75 -5.99 -2.09
N ILE A 7 5.58 -5.11 -1.55
CA ILE A 7 5.16 -3.85 -0.94
C ILE A 7 5.93 -2.69 -1.56
N ASP A 8 5.32 -1.51 -1.54
CA ASP A 8 6.00 -0.26 -1.87
C ASP A 8 6.93 0.21 -0.73
N SER A 9 7.49 1.41 -0.85
CA SER A 9 8.33 2.01 0.21
C SER A 9 8.02 3.48 0.51
N ASP A 10 6.98 4.00 -0.12
CA ASP A 10 6.53 5.39 -0.14
C ASP A 10 5.14 5.58 0.50
N SER A 11 4.57 4.53 1.10
CA SER A 11 3.35 4.59 1.90
C SER A 11 3.61 4.49 3.43
N PRO A 12 4.35 5.43 4.05
CA PRO A 12 4.90 5.29 5.42
C PRO A 12 3.83 5.22 6.52
N THR A 13 2.60 5.66 6.25
CA THR A 13 1.51 5.66 7.23
C THR A 13 0.63 4.42 7.19
N VAL A 14 0.88 3.48 6.27
CA VAL A 14 0.16 2.20 6.24
C VAL A 14 0.44 1.44 7.54
N PRO A 15 -0.59 1.05 8.31
CA PRO A 15 -0.39 0.38 9.59
C PRO A 15 0.23 -1.01 9.45
N ALA A 16 1.02 -1.43 10.44
CA ALA A 16 1.63 -2.76 10.47
C ALA A 16 0.59 -3.88 10.41
N GLU A 17 -0.60 -3.61 10.97
CA GLU A 17 -1.75 -4.49 11.02
C GLU A 17 -2.25 -4.88 9.63
N ASN A 18 -2.15 -3.99 8.63
CA ASN A 18 -2.55 -4.31 7.26
C ASN A 18 -1.63 -5.38 6.65
N PHE A 19 -0.33 -5.31 6.94
CA PHE A 19 0.63 -6.33 6.49
C PHE A 19 0.44 -7.66 7.22
N ALA A 20 0.13 -7.61 8.52
CA ALA A 20 -0.22 -8.81 9.29
C ALA A 20 -1.49 -9.48 8.75
N GLU A 21 -2.54 -8.70 8.46
CA GLU A 21 -3.78 -9.19 7.84
C GLU A 21 -3.51 -9.82 6.46
N ALA A 22 -2.62 -9.24 5.65
CA ALA A 22 -2.22 -9.82 4.38
C ALA A 22 -1.61 -11.22 4.54
N VAL A 23 -0.73 -11.38 5.52
CA VAL A 23 -0.10 -12.67 5.85
C VAL A 23 -1.14 -13.68 6.34
N GLU A 24 -2.05 -13.26 7.22
CA GLU A 24 -3.14 -14.12 7.71
C GLU A 24 -4.05 -14.60 6.57
N LEU A 25 -4.49 -13.68 5.70
CA LEU A 25 -5.32 -14.01 4.54
C LEU A 25 -4.61 -15.00 3.60
N LEU A 26 -3.31 -14.85 3.38
CA LEU A 26 -2.51 -15.74 2.53
C LEU A 26 -2.13 -17.06 3.19
N SER A 27 -2.29 -17.20 4.50
CA SER A 27 -1.99 -18.44 5.24
C SER A 27 -3.02 -19.55 5.00
N THR A 28 -4.23 -19.19 4.57
CA THR A 28 -5.31 -20.14 4.26
C THR A 28 -4.99 -21.03 3.06
N SER A 29 -5.59 -22.22 2.95
CA SER A 29 -5.31 -23.16 1.86
C SER A 29 -5.79 -22.69 0.48
N ASP A 30 -6.85 -21.89 0.42
CA ASP A 30 -7.47 -21.44 -0.83
C ASP A 30 -6.57 -20.44 -1.59
N ASP A 31 -6.62 -20.48 -2.92
CA ASP A 31 -5.87 -19.55 -3.77
C ASP A 31 -6.56 -18.18 -3.81
N ARG A 32 -5.79 -17.11 -3.64
CA ARG A 32 -6.29 -15.74 -3.64
C ARG A 32 -5.19 -14.72 -3.94
N ILE A 33 -5.64 -13.52 -4.30
CA ILE A 33 -4.84 -12.31 -4.31
C ILE A 33 -5.27 -11.43 -3.13
N VAL A 34 -4.29 -10.86 -2.43
CA VAL A 34 -4.51 -9.80 -1.45
C VAL A 34 -3.94 -8.50 -2.01
N LEU A 35 -4.73 -7.44 -2.00
CA LEU A 35 -4.34 -6.12 -2.48
C LEU A 35 -4.53 -5.08 -1.36
N GLY A 36 -3.54 -4.22 -1.18
CA GLY A 36 -3.63 -3.03 -0.36
C GLY A 36 -3.79 -1.80 -1.25
N PRO A 37 -5.00 -1.24 -1.43
CA PRO A 37 -5.24 -0.11 -2.33
C PRO A 37 -4.47 1.14 -1.94
N SER A 38 -4.03 1.93 -2.92
CA SER A 38 -3.60 3.32 -2.74
C SER A 38 -4.65 4.28 -3.29
N ASP A 39 -4.75 5.48 -2.71
CA ASP A 39 -5.72 6.51 -3.07
C ASP A 39 -5.54 7.01 -4.53
N ASP A 40 -4.37 6.80 -5.13
CA ASP A 40 -4.02 7.17 -6.51
C ASP A 40 -4.59 6.20 -7.57
N GLY A 41 -5.18 5.08 -7.13
CA GLY A 41 -5.72 4.00 -7.99
C GLY A 41 -4.73 2.85 -8.25
N GLY A 42 -3.56 2.87 -7.62
CA GLY A 42 -2.61 1.78 -7.50
C GLY A 42 -2.84 0.90 -6.26
N TYR A 43 -1.75 0.30 -5.77
CA TYR A 43 -1.74 -0.49 -4.55
C TYR A 43 -0.36 -0.46 -3.88
N TYR A 44 -0.32 -0.27 -2.56
CA TYR A 44 0.91 -0.36 -1.75
C TYR A 44 1.33 -1.80 -1.46
N LEU A 45 0.43 -2.77 -1.68
CA LEU A 45 0.68 -4.19 -1.47
C LEU A 45 -0.01 -5.06 -2.51
N ILE A 46 0.71 -6.05 -3.03
CA ILE A 46 0.16 -7.21 -3.73
C ILE A 46 0.72 -8.51 -3.14
N GLY A 47 -0.17 -9.40 -2.73
CA GLY A 47 0.14 -10.69 -2.13
C GLY A 47 -0.48 -11.84 -2.91
N VAL A 48 0.32 -12.86 -3.23
CA VAL A 48 -0.14 -14.05 -3.97
C VAL A 48 0.46 -15.33 -3.40
N LYS A 49 -0.27 -16.44 -3.52
CA LYS A 49 0.22 -17.78 -3.15
C LYS A 49 0.97 -18.48 -4.28
N LYS A 50 0.56 -18.20 -5.52
CA LYS A 50 1.13 -18.81 -6.72
C LYS A 50 1.38 -17.74 -7.79
N PRO A 51 2.30 -17.99 -8.74
CA PRO A 51 2.47 -17.10 -9.89
C PRO A 51 1.22 -17.11 -10.77
N HIS A 52 0.53 -15.97 -10.84
CA HIS A 52 -0.61 -15.74 -11.73
C HIS A 52 -0.22 -14.68 -12.75
N ARG A 53 0.42 -15.09 -13.85
CA ARG A 53 0.96 -14.16 -14.87
C ARG A 53 -0.10 -13.18 -15.40
N HIS A 54 -1.34 -13.66 -15.58
CA HIS A 54 -2.46 -12.87 -16.08
C HIS A 54 -2.75 -11.61 -15.26
N LEU A 55 -2.42 -11.60 -13.96
CA LEU A 55 -2.58 -10.42 -13.09
C LEU A 55 -1.79 -9.19 -13.57
N PHE A 56 -0.71 -9.41 -14.31
CA PHE A 56 0.24 -8.38 -14.73
C PHE A 56 0.17 -8.08 -16.24
N GLU A 57 -0.75 -8.73 -16.96
CA GLU A 57 -0.88 -8.58 -18.41
C GLU A 57 -1.89 -7.50 -18.78
N GLN A 58 -1.52 -6.65 -19.74
CA GLN A 58 -2.37 -5.56 -20.24
C GLN A 58 -2.91 -4.65 -19.12
N VAL A 59 -2.06 -4.37 -18.15
CA VAL A 59 -2.27 -3.34 -17.12
C VAL A 59 -1.65 -2.05 -17.62
N ASP A 60 -2.41 -0.97 -17.57
CA ASP A 60 -1.95 0.37 -17.89
C ASP A 60 -1.21 0.93 -16.67
N TRP A 61 0.05 0.50 -16.51
CA TRP A 61 0.92 0.89 -15.41
C TRP A 61 1.04 2.41 -15.28
N SER A 62 1.25 2.88 -14.05
CA SER A 62 1.34 4.32 -13.71
C SER A 62 0.07 5.11 -14.06
N THR A 63 -1.11 4.49 -13.88
CA THR A 63 -2.41 5.15 -14.02
C THR A 63 -3.33 4.77 -12.86
N GLU A 64 -4.35 5.59 -12.60
CA GLU A 64 -5.40 5.32 -11.62
C GLU A 64 -6.24 4.05 -11.88
N ARG A 65 -6.01 3.38 -13.02
CA ARG A 65 -6.75 2.19 -13.44
C ARG A 65 -6.09 0.89 -12.98
N VAL A 66 -4.86 0.94 -12.47
CA VAL A 66 -4.04 -0.24 -12.16
C VAL A 66 -4.75 -1.20 -11.20
N LEU A 67 -5.31 -0.71 -10.09
CA LEU A 67 -6.03 -1.53 -9.12
C LEU A 67 -7.23 -2.24 -9.77
N ASN A 68 -8.09 -1.47 -10.44
CA ASN A 68 -9.30 -1.98 -11.07
C ASN A 68 -8.98 -3.01 -12.16
N GLN A 69 -7.96 -2.75 -12.98
CA GLN A 69 -7.49 -3.69 -13.99
C GLN A 69 -6.97 -4.97 -13.34
N THR A 70 -6.19 -4.87 -12.25
CA THR A 70 -5.67 -6.04 -11.53
C THR A 70 -6.80 -6.90 -10.94
N ILE A 71 -7.82 -6.27 -10.34
CA ILE A 71 -9.03 -6.95 -9.83
C ILE A 71 -9.78 -7.63 -10.98
N GLN A 72 -9.90 -6.97 -12.13
CA GLN A 72 -10.50 -7.55 -13.33
C GLN A 72 -9.72 -8.79 -13.79
N ARG A 73 -8.37 -8.71 -13.87
CA ARG A 73 -7.53 -9.86 -14.23
C ARG A 73 -7.70 -11.02 -13.26
N ALA A 74 -7.74 -10.75 -11.95
CA ALA A 74 -7.99 -11.79 -10.95
C ALA A 74 -9.35 -12.46 -11.16
N THR A 75 -10.39 -11.66 -11.45
CA THR A 75 -11.75 -12.15 -11.71
C THR A 75 -11.82 -13.02 -12.97
N GLU A 76 -11.13 -12.64 -14.05
CA GLU A 76 -11.09 -13.38 -15.32
C GLU A 76 -10.51 -14.80 -15.18
N ILE A 77 -9.62 -15.02 -14.21
CA ILE A 77 -9.05 -16.34 -13.91
C ILE A 77 -9.73 -17.03 -12.71
N GLY A 78 -10.81 -16.45 -12.17
CA GLY A 78 -11.54 -16.99 -11.03
C GLY A 78 -10.76 -16.95 -9.70
N LEU A 79 -9.79 -16.04 -9.57
CA LEU A 79 -9.00 -15.87 -8.35
C LEU A 79 -9.75 -14.99 -7.35
N GLU A 80 -9.90 -15.46 -6.12
CA GLU A 80 -10.53 -14.69 -5.04
C GLU A 80 -9.72 -13.42 -4.74
N VAL A 81 -10.40 -12.27 -4.67
CA VAL A 81 -9.78 -10.98 -4.35
C VAL A 81 -10.10 -10.61 -2.90
N LYS A 82 -9.06 -10.28 -2.13
CA LYS A 82 -9.18 -9.65 -0.81
C LYS A 82 -8.56 -8.26 -0.85
N LEU A 83 -9.31 -7.28 -0.36
CA LEU A 83 -8.87 -5.89 -0.26
C LEU A 83 -8.63 -5.56 1.21
N LEU A 84 -7.44 -5.06 1.50
CA LEU A 84 -7.08 -4.45 2.78
C LEU A 84 -7.61 -3.00 2.83
N PRO A 85 -7.53 -2.34 4.00
CA PRO A 85 -7.80 -0.91 4.07
C PRO A 85 -6.91 -0.10 3.12
N SER A 86 -7.49 0.95 2.52
CA SER A 86 -6.77 1.86 1.62
C SER A 86 -5.70 2.66 2.37
N GLY A 87 -4.60 2.90 1.68
CA GLY A 87 -3.52 3.80 2.09
C GLY A 87 -3.34 4.92 1.08
N TYR A 88 -2.25 5.67 1.26
CA TYR A 88 -1.76 6.61 0.26
C TYR A 88 -0.24 6.59 0.25
N ASP A 89 0.32 6.76 -0.93
CA ASP A 89 1.72 6.97 -1.25
C ASP A 89 2.07 8.47 -1.27
N VAL A 90 3.37 8.74 -1.22
CA VAL A 90 3.92 10.10 -1.15
C VAL A 90 4.75 10.38 -2.39
N ASP A 91 4.06 10.72 -3.48
CA ASP A 91 4.66 10.95 -4.81
C ASP A 91 4.93 12.43 -5.14
N ASP A 92 4.21 13.34 -4.49
CA ASP A 92 4.17 14.73 -4.89
C ASP A 92 4.13 15.72 -3.70
N ALA A 93 4.06 17.00 -4.03
CA ALA A 93 4.06 18.05 -3.02
C ALA A 93 2.78 18.04 -2.14
N ASP A 94 1.65 17.58 -2.67
CA ASP A 94 0.38 17.59 -1.96
C ASP A 94 0.27 16.41 -0.99
N SER A 95 0.65 15.21 -1.42
CA SER A 95 0.81 14.02 -0.58
C SER A 95 1.86 14.25 0.52
N LEU A 96 2.97 14.94 0.24
CA LEU A 96 3.95 15.32 1.28
C LEU A 96 3.37 16.31 2.29
N ARG A 97 2.55 17.29 1.86
CA ARG A 97 1.85 18.21 2.77
C ARG A 97 0.84 17.45 3.63
N ARG A 98 0.10 16.49 3.05
CA ARG A 98 -0.82 15.59 3.76
C ARG A 98 -0.07 14.80 4.83
N LEU A 99 1.04 14.15 4.47
CA LEU A 99 1.89 13.40 5.38
C LEU A 99 2.38 14.27 6.54
N ARG A 100 2.92 15.45 6.24
CA ARG A 100 3.41 16.40 7.25
C ARG A 100 2.30 16.78 8.22
N ASN A 101 1.13 17.18 7.71
CA ASN A 101 0.02 17.60 8.56
C ASN A 101 -0.47 16.44 9.43
N GLN A 102 -0.47 15.21 8.91
CA GLN A 102 -0.83 14.02 9.67
C GLN A 102 0.20 13.70 10.75
N LEU A 103 1.50 13.66 10.44
CA LEU A 103 2.53 13.22 11.39
C LEU A 103 2.94 14.30 12.40
N LEU A 104 2.74 15.58 12.11
CA LEU A 104 3.12 16.67 13.01
C LEU A 104 1.93 17.30 13.75
N ALA A 105 0.69 16.83 13.51
CA ALA A 105 -0.44 17.25 14.31
C ALA A 105 -0.36 16.67 15.74
N ASP A 106 -0.65 17.50 16.74
CA ASP A 106 -0.62 17.17 18.18
C ASP A 106 -1.49 15.97 18.60
N LYS A 107 -2.37 15.49 17.71
CA LYS A 107 -3.35 14.43 17.99
C LYS A 107 -2.98 13.07 17.40
N THR A 108 -1.91 12.96 16.63
CA THR A 108 -1.56 11.70 15.95
C THR A 108 -0.67 10.87 16.87
N SER A 109 -1.07 9.61 17.13
CA SER A 109 -0.26 8.65 17.90
C SER A 109 1.20 8.71 17.47
N SER A 110 2.13 8.79 18.42
CA SER A 110 3.58 8.83 18.17
C SER A 110 4.10 7.63 17.39
N ASP A 111 3.32 6.56 17.34
CA ASP A 111 3.76 5.26 16.87
C ASP A 111 3.61 5.10 15.34
N VAL A 112 2.92 6.03 14.67
CA VAL A 112 2.80 6.04 13.21
C VAL A 112 4.05 6.67 12.60
N ALA A 113 4.75 5.88 11.76
CA ALA A 113 5.91 6.28 10.97
C ALA A 113 6.99 7.04 11.78
N PRO A 114 7.52 6.49 12.89
CA PRO A 114 8.34 7.24 13.84
C PRO A 114 9.60 7.84 13.20
N TYR A 115 10.31 7.08 12.35
CA TYR A 115 11.49 7.56 11.66
C TYR A 115 11.18 8.64 10.62
N THR A 116 10.06 8.50 9.89
CA THR A 116 9.59 9.51 8.95
C THR A 116 9.21 10.79 9.66
N ARG A 117 8.55 10.69 10.82
CA ARG A 117 8.19 11.83 11.67
C ARG A 117 9.43 12.58 12.17
N GLU A 118 10.41 11.85 12.73
CA GLU A 118 11.67 12.43 13.20
C GLU A 118 12.42 13.14 12.06
N PHE A 119 12.47 12.50 10.89
CA PHE A 119 13.07 13.10 9.70
C PHE A 119 12.37 14.39 9.29
N LEU A 120 11.03 14.39 9.20
CA LEU A 120 10.26 15.58 8.82
C LEU A 120 10.42 16.72 9.83
N ALA A 121 10.39 16.43 11.13
CA ALA A 121 10.58 17.43 12.18
C ALA A 121 11.97 18.08 12.06
N SER A 122 13.04 17.28 11.97
CA SER A 122 14.40 17.79 11.82
C SER A 122 14.65 18.50 10.48
N PHE A 123 13.97 18.09 9.42
CA PHE A 123 14.07 18.74 8.11
C PHE A 123 13.46 20.15 8.13
N MET A 124 12.31 20.32 8.81
CA MET A 124 11.63 21.61 8.98
C MET A 124 12.49 22.61 9.77
N GLU A 125 13.06 22.19 10.90
CA GLU A 125 13.95 23.03 11.72
C GLU A 125 15.15 23.56 10.92
N ARG A 126 15.76 22.69 10.10
CA ARG A 126 16.93 23.05 9.26
C ARG A 126 16.59 24.03 8.14
N LYS A 127 15.36 24.00 7.63
CA LYS A 127 14.92 24.84 6.50
C LYS A 127 14.32 26.18 6.92
N LYS A 128 14.13 26.45 8.22
CA LYS A 128 13.41 27.65 8.74
C LYS A 128 12.14 27.95 7.94
N LEU A 129 11.30 26.92 7.75
CA LEU A 129 9.91 27.08 7.32
C LEU A 129 9.00 27.07 8.55
#